data_AF-A0AA96RIA8-F1
#
_entry.id   AF-A0AA96RIA8-F1
#
_cell.length_a   1.000
_cell.length_b   1.000
_cell.length_c   1.000
_cell.angle_alpha   90.00
_cell.angle_beta   90.00
_cell.angle_gamma   90.00
#
_symmetry.space_group_name_H-M   'P 1'
#
loop_
_entity.id
_entity.type
_entity.pdbx_description
1 polymer ?
#
loop_
_entity_poly.entity_id
_entity_poly.type
_entity_poly.pdbx_seq_one_letter_code
_entity_poly.pdbx_strand_id
1 'polypeptide(L)'
;MRRKFSPIEIAIGVLIAIGLLMSLKALFIPIIVLGAIFLLYKLPPSRWKKTTIRRGPERGKTKNAKFRVINGNKDHSSDDYPKYH
;
A
#
# COMPACT_ATOMS: atom_id res chain seq x y z
N MET A 1 -37.17 26.54 42.64
CA MET A 1 -36.01 26.52 43.57
C MET A 1 -34.75 26.14 42.79
N ARG A 2 -33.80 27.06 42.60
CA ARG A 2 -32.52 26.73 41.95
C ARG A 2 -31.60 26.07 42.98
N ARG A 3 -31.45 24.74 42.91
CA ARG A 3 -30.46 24.04 43.75
C ARG A 3 -29.07 24.50 43.31
N LYS A 4 -28.28 25.00 44.26
CA LYS A 4 -26.87 25.32 44.06
C LYS A 4 -26.09 24.07 44.44
N PHE A 5 -25.38 23.48 43.48
CA PHE A 5 -24.54 22.32 43.74
C PHE A 5 -23.37 22.73 44.62
N SER A 6 -23.08 21.92 45.65
CA SER A 6 -21.90 22.12 46.49
C SER A 6 -20.64 21.74 45.71
N PRO A 7 -19.49 22.42 45.93
CA PRO A 7 -18.22 22.03 45.33
C PRO A 7 -17.87 20.55 45.54
N ILE A 8 -18.30 19.98 46.67
CA ILE A 8 -18.11 18.57 47.03
C ILE A 8 -18.94 17.65 46.13
N GLU A 9 -20.19 17.99 45.85
CA GLU A 9 -21.06 17.21 44.96
C GLU A 9 -20.51 17.20 43.53
N ILE A 10 -19.97 18.35 43.08
CA ILE A 10 -19.31 18.46 41.76
C ILE A 10 -18.05 17.58 41.74
N ALA A 11 -17.22 17.63 42.78
CA ALA A 11 -16.01 16.82 42.86
C ALA A 11 -16.32 15.31 42.81
N ILE A 12 -17.33 14.87 43.57
CA ILE A 12 -17.78 13.46 43.57
C ILE A 12 -18.33 13.06 42.20
N GLY A 13 -19.17 13.91 41.59
CA GLY A 13 -19.72 13.67 40.26
C GLY A 13 -18.64 13.54 39.18
N VAL A 14 -17.61 14.39 39.23
CA VAL A 14 -16.47 14.33 38.32
C VAL A 14 -15.66 13.04 38.52
N LEU A 15 -15.42 12.63 39.76
CA LEU A 15 -14.67 11.42 40.06
C LEU A 15 -15.39 10.16 39.56
N ILE A 16 -16.71 10.10 39.76
CA ILE A 16 -17.56 9.01 39.24
C ILE A 16 -17.55 9.00 37.72
N ALA A 17 -17.68 10.17 37.07
CA ALA A 17 -17.65 10.27 35.62
C ALA A 17 -16.31 9.77 35.05
N ILE A 18 -15.18 10.18 35.63
CA ILE A 18 -13.85 9.72 35.22
C ILE A 18 -13.70 8.20 35.43
N GLY A 19 -14.15 7.68 36.57
CA GLY A 19 -14.13 6.24 36.86
C GLY A 19 -14.93 5.43 35.85
N LEU A 20 -16.13 5.90 35.49
CA LEU A 20 -16.96 5.27 34.45
C LEU A 20 -16.29 5.35 33.08
N LEU A 21 -15.76 6.51 32.68
CA LEU A 21 -15.02 6.64 31.41
C LEU A 21 -13.83 5.67 31.34
N MET A 22 -13.10 5.49 32.44
CA MET A 22 -11.99 4.54 32.51
C MET A 22 -12.45 3.09 32.44
N SER A 23 -13.58 2.74 33.07
CA SER A 23 -14.18 1.40 32.99
C SER A 23 -14.70 1.09 31.59
N LEU A 24 -15.21 2.09 30.87
CA LEU A 24 -15.75 1.94 29.52
C LEU A 24 -14.66 1.80 28.45
N LYS A 25 -13.36 1.89 28.81
CA LYS A 25 -12.24 1.56 27.91
C LYS A 25 -12.38 0.17 27.29
N ALA A 26 -12.96 -0.79 28.01
CA ALA A 26 -13.25 -2.11 27.47
C ALA A 26 -14.29 -2.09 26.33
N LEU A 27 -15.18 -1.09 26.28
CA LEU A 27 -16.15 -0.88 25.20
C LEU A 27 -15.57 -0.08 24.02
N PHE A 28 -14.45 0.63 24.20
CA PHE A 28 -13.81 1.34 23.09
C PHE A 28 -13.34 0.38 22.00
N ILE A 29 -12.77 -0.77 22.36
CA ILE A 29 -12.30 -1.77 21.39
C ILE A 29 -13.46 -2.25 20.49
N PRO A 30 -14.59 -2.77 21.00
CA PRO A 30 -15.68 -3.22 20.15
C PRO A 30 -16.34 -2.08 19.35
N ILE A 31 -16.46 -0.88 19.92
CA ILE A 31 -16.98 0.30 19.20
C ILE A 31 -16.07 0.69 18.04
N ILE A 32 -14.76 0.76 18.26
CA ILE A 32 -13.77 1.09 17.22
C ILE A 32 -13.74 -0.01 16.16
N VAL A 33 -13.80 -1.29 16.55
CA VAL A 33 -13.83 -2.42 15.60
C VAL A 33 -15.08 -2.34 14.72
N LEU A 34 -16.27 -2.14 15.31
CA LEU A 34 -17.51 -1.98 14.57
C LEU A 34 -17.45 -0.77 13.63
N GLY A 35 -16.97 0.37 14.14
CA GLY A 35 -16.81 1.60 13.36
C GLY A 35 -15.81 1.45 12.22
N ALA A 36 -14.69 0.77 12.45
CA ALA A 36 -13.69 0.47 11.43
C ALA A 36 -14.25 -0.46 10.36
N ILE A 37 -14.95 -1.54 10.74
CA ILE A 37 -15.63 -2.44 9.80
C ILE A 37 -16.65 -1.65 8.96
N PHE A 38 -17.49 -0.85 9.60
CA PHE A 38 -18.47 0.00 8.91
C PHE A 38 -17.80 1.00 7.96
N LEU A 39 -16.70 1.62 8.38
CA LEU A 39 -15.94 2.57 7.58
C LEU A 39 -15.33 1.87 6.36
N LEU A 40 -14.68 0.72 6.53
CA LEU A 40 -14.13 -0.06 5.43
C LEU A 40 -15.22 -0.61 4.50
N TYR A 41 -16.39 -0.96 5.03
CA TYR A 41 -17.55 -1.35 4.22
C TYR A 41 -18.05 -0.18 3.37
N LYS A 42 -18.20 1.01 3.98
CA LYS A 42 -18.72 2.21 3.31
C LYS A 42 -17.72 2.81 2.32
N LEU A 43 -16.45 2.78 2.68
CA LEU A 43 -15.31 3.30 1.91
C LEU A 43 -14.34 2.14 1.65
N PRO A 44 -14.66 1.24 0.69
CA PRO A 44 -13.82 0.09 0.41
C PRO A 44 -12.39 0.55 0.09
N PRO A 45 -11.36 -0.02 0.75
CA PRO A 45 -9.96 0.34 0.52
C PRO A 45 -9.50 0.13 -0.92
N SER A 46 -10.26 -0.65 -1.71
CA SER A 46 -10.00 -0.86 -3.12
C SER A 46 -10.04 0.45 -3.93
N ARG A 47 -10.73 1.48 -3.45
CA ARG A 47 -10.74 2.82 -4.07
C ARG A 47 -9.38 3.52 -4.01
N TRP A 48 -8.50 3.09 -3.11
CA TRP A 48 -7.15 3.68 -2.94
C TRP A 48 -6.07 2.87 -3.65
N LYS A 49 -6.42 1.78 -4.35
CA LYS A 49 -5.48 1.08 -5.20
C LYS A 49 -5.13 1.98 -6.38
N LYS A 50 -4.01 2.71 -6.28
CA LYS A 50 -3.34 3.26 -7.46
C LYS A 50 -2.91 2.06 -8.30
N THR A 51 -3.45 1.93 -9.50
CA THR A 51 -2.94 0.98 -10.50
C THR A 51 -1.47 1.32 -10.71
N THR A 52 -0.58 0.58 -10.06
CA THR A 52 0.82 0.56 -10.43
C THR A 52 0.86 -0.13 -11.78
N ILE A 53 0.85 0.64 -12.86
CA ILE A 53 1.20 0.13 -14.18
C ILE A 53 2.62 -0.41 -14.01
N ARG A 54 2.75 -1.72 -13.78
CA ARG A 54 4.03 -2.41 -13.87
C ARG A 54 4.46 -2.22 -15.31
N ARG A 55 5.31 -1.23 -15.57
CA ARG A 55 6.10 -1.17 -16.78
C ARG A 55 6.91 -2.47 -16.76
N GLY A 56 6.45 -3.45 -17.54
CA GLY A 56 7.27 -4.61 -17.87
C GLY A 56 8.60 -4.14 -18.45
N PRO A 57 9.63 -5.00 -18.51
CA PRO A 57 10.93 -4.62 -19.04
C PRO A 57 10.70 -3.96 -20.41
N GLU A 58 11.21 -2.74 -20.54
CA GLU A 58 11.09 -1.95 -21.76
C GLU A 58 11.68 -2.82 -22.87
N ARG A 59 10.82 -3.46 -23.69
CA ARG A 59 11.27 -4.19 -24.87
C ARG A 59 11.95 -3.12 -25.72
N GLY A 60 13.27 -3.09 -25.66
CA GLY A 60 14.09 -2.11 -26.37
C GLY A 60 13.61 -2.06 -27.80
N LYS A 61 13.27 -0.86 -28.27
CA LYS A 61 12.79 -0.63 -29.64
C LYS A 61 13.69 -1.39 -30.61
N THR A 62 13.20 -2.51 -31.14
CA THR A 62 13.88 -3.20 -32.23
C THR A 62 13.81 -2.25 -33.42
N LYS A 63 14.95 -1.61 -33.71
CA LYS A 63 15.07 -0.77 -34.91
C LYS A 63 14.88 -1.69 -36.09
N ASN A 64 13.93 -1.36 -36.96
CA ASN A 64 13.62 -2.12 -38.17
C ASN A 64 14.82 -1.96 -39.14
N ALA A 65 15.85 -2.78 -38.96
CA ALA A 65 17.07 -2.71 -39.74
C ALA A 65 16.88 -3.50 -41.03
N LYS A 66 17.00 -2.81 -42.18
CA LYS A 66 17.01 -3.46 -43.49
C LYS A 66 18.27 -4.34 -43.60
N PHE A 67 18.13 -5.51 -44.21
CA PHE A 67 19.25 -6.38 -44.54
C PHE A 67 20.33 -5.59 -45.31
N ARG A 68 21.56 -5.63 -44.81
CA ARG A 68 22.74 -5.06 -45.47
C ARG A 68 23.72 -6.20 -45.69
N VAL A 69 24.15 -6.38 -46.93
CA VAL A 69 25.19 -7.35 -47.28
C VAL A 69 26.48 -6.89 -46.61
N ILE A 70 26.98 -7.69 -45.67
CA ILE A 70 28.29 -7.49 -45.06
C ILE A 70 29.29 -8.08 -46.04
N ASN A 71 30.19 -7.25 -46.58
CA ASN A 71 31.31 -7.76 -47.37
C ASN A 71 32.22 -8.52 -46.42
N GLY A 72 32.28 -9.84 -46.56
CA GLY A 72 33.16 -10.68 -45.75
C GLY A 72 34.61 -10.32 -46.04
N ASN A 73 35.39 -10.09 -44.98
CA ASN A 73 36.84 -10.00 -45.08
C ASN A 73 37.38 -11.43 -45.25
N LYS A 74 37.37 -11.92 -46.48
CA LYS A 74 37.88 -13.26 -46.83
C LYS A 74 39.39 -13.18 -46.99
N ASP A 75 40.07 -12.83 -45.90
CA ASP A 75 41.52 -12.97 -45.85
C ASP A 75 41.84 -14.46 -45.73
N HIS A 76 42.66 -14.93 -46.65
CA HIS A 76 43.06 -16.31 -46.82
C HIS A 76 43.89 -16.79 -45.61
N SER A 77 43.23 -17.31 -44.58
CA SER A 77 43.89 -18.17 -43.59
C SER A 77 43.19 -19.52 -43.57
N SER A 78 43.94 -20.60 -43.84
CA SER A 78 43.45 -21.98 -43.85
C SER A 78 42.98 -22.47 -42.47
N ASP A 79 43.18 -21.67 -41.42
CA ASP A 79 42.94 -22.03 -40.03
C ASP A 79 41.51 -21.72 -39.53
N ASP A 80 40.71 -21.00 -40.33
CA ASP A 80 39.34 -20.58 -39.96
C ASP A 80 38.24 -21.60 -40.33
N TYR A 81 38.60 -22.78 -40.82
CA TYR A 81 37.61 -23.84 -41.09
C TYR A 81 37.28 -24.64 -39.82
N PRO A 82 35.98 -24.84 -39.49
CA PRO A 82 35.61 -25.61 -38.32
C PRO A 82 36.10 -27.05 -38.48
N LYS A 83 36.87 -27.52 -37.51
CA LYS A 83 37.42 -28.87 -37.51
C LYS A 83 36.29 -29.85 -37.20
N TYR A 84 35.92 -30.65 -38.19
CA TYR A 84 34.97 -31.74 -38.00
C TYR A 84 35.62 -32.81 -37.09
N HIS A 85 34.90 -33.17 -36.02
CA HIS A 85 35.21 -34.30 -35.16
C HIS A 85 34.45 -35.54 -35.65
#